data_AF-A0A4C1XB05-F1
#
_entry.id   AF-A0A4C1XB05-F1
#
_cell.length_a   1.000
_cell.length_b   1.000
_cell.length_c   1.000
_cell.angle_alpha   90.00
_cell.angle_beta   90.00
_cell.angle_gamma   90.00
#
_symmetry.space_group_name_H-M   'P 1'
#
loop_
_entity.id
_entity.type
_entity.pdbx_description
1 polymer ?
#
loop_
_entity_poly.entity_id
_entity_poly.type
_entity_poly.pdbx_seq_one_letter_code
_entity_poly.pdbx_strand_id
1 'polypeptide(L)'
;MLTHIRCIPRKAFQSIPKLSQASAVVIGAAESFSAKGRVIKGVRRHARGRLGEVRYTYCHYFLKLEEGKPPKDFYKHNPLTPQQQLELWVEGMRKRKITNSF
;
A
#
# COMPACT_ATOMS: atom_id res chain seq x y z
N MET A 1 -1.51 13.76 28.77
CA MET A 1 -0.21 14.35 28.39
C MET A 1 0.05 13.99 26.92
N LEU A 2 -0.05 14.96 26.00
CA LEU A 2 0.24 14.74 24.57
C LEU A 2 1.76 14.71 24.35
N THR A 3 2.31 13.57 23.93
CA THR A 3 3.70 13.50 23.47
C THR A 3 3.77 13.78 21.98
N HIS A 4 4.40 14.90 21.66
CA HIS A 4 4.79 15.37 20.34
C HIS A 4 5.69 14.31 19.66
N ILE A 5 5.22 13.63 18.61
CA ILE A 5 6.06 12.76 17.80
C ILE A 5 6.98 13.66 16.96
N ARG A 6 8.26 13.72 17.33
CA ARG A 6 9.31 14.36 16.51
C ARG A 6 9.62 13.45 15.32
N CYS A 7 9.71 14.03 14.13
CA CYS A 7 10.22 13.36 12.93
C CYS A 7 11.68 12.94 13.15
N ILE A 8 11.95 11.64 13.20
CA ILE A 8 13.32 11.09 13.22
C ILE A 8 13.81 10.97 11.76
N PRO A 9 14.99 11.51 11.41
CA PRO A 9 15.51 11.45 10.05
C PRO A 9 15.87 10.01 9.60
N ARG A 10 15.52 9.72 8.35
CA ARG A 10 15.50 8.43 7.62
C ARG A 10 16.81 7.63 7.50
N LYS A 11 17.89 7.94 8.23
CA LYS A 11 19.24 7.38 7.94
C LYS A 11 19.87 6.49 9.02
N ALA A 12 19.11 5.98 9.99
CA ALA A 12 19.66 5.13 11.06
C ALA A 12 18.92 3.79 11.22
N PHE A 13 18.60 3.10 10.12
CA PHE A 13 17.98 1.77 10.15
C PHE A 13 18.88 0.70 9.50
N GLN A 14 20.17 0.67 9.85
CA GLN A 14 21.08 -0.39 9.44
C GLN A 14 22.08 -0.71 10.57
N SER A 15 21.59 -1.25 11.69
CA SER A 15 22.31 -2.21 12.54
C SER A 15 21.49 -2.48 13.80
N ILE A 16 20.73 -3.57 13.78
CA ILE A 16 20.21 -4.19 15.01
C ILE A 16 20.73 -5.65 15.00
N PRO A 17 21.37 -6.11 16.08
CA PRO A 17 22.03 -7.42 16.11
C PRO A 17 21.01 -8.55 16.01
N LYS A 18 21.45 -9.64 15.37
CA LYS A 18 20.71 -10.90 15.24
C LYS A 18 20.40 -11.46 16.65
N LEU A 19 19.17 -11.26 17.11
CA LEU A 19 18.67 -11.96 18.29
C LEU A 19 18.40 -13.42 17.90
N SER A 20 19.15 -14.28 18.59
CA SER A 20 19.12 -15.72 18.58
C SER A 20 17.72 -16.27 18.85
N GLN A 21 17.33 -17.25 18.01
CA GLN A 21 16.47 -18.39 18.34
C GLN A 21 15.57 -18.24 19.59
N ALA A 22 14.47 -17.51 19.43
CA ALA A 22 13.25 -17.74 20.17
C ALA A 22 12.17 -18.01 19.13
N SER A 23 11.35 -19.03 19.34
CA SER A 23 10.24 -19.47 18.48
C SER A 23 9.55 -18.29 17.78
N ALA A 24 9.93 -18.05 16.52
CA ALA A 24 9.55 -16.86 15.79
C ALA A 24 8.13 -17.02 15.23
N VAL A 25 7.13 -16.66 16.02
CA VAL A 25 5.83 -16.24 15.48
C VAL A 25 6.09 -14.91 14.79
N VAL A 26 6.51 -14.97 13.53
CA VAL A 26 6.60 -13.77 12.69
C VAL A 26 5.16 -13.31 12.47
N ILE A 27 4.86 -12.05 12.75
CA ILE A 27 3.54 -11.48 12.47
C ILE A 27 3.70 -10.70 11.17
N GLY A 28 3.21 -11.28 10.07
CA GLY A 28 3.14 -10.61 8.79
C GLY A 28 1.88 -9.75 8.72
N ALA A 29 1.99 -8.52 8.22
CA ALA A 29 0.81 -7.77 7.79
C ALA A 29 0.29 -8.45 6.52
N ALA A 30 -0.84 -9.16 6.62
CA ALA A 30 -1.43 -9.86 5.48
C ALA A 30 -2.22 -8.90 4.60
N GLU A 31 -2.99 -8.00 5.22
CA GLU A 31 -3.82 -7.04 4.51
C GLU A 31 -3.80 -5.70 5.25
N SER A 32 -3.49 -4.63 4.51
CA SER A 32 -3.58 -3.26 5.00
C SER A 32 -4.47 -2.45 4.07
N PHE A 33 -5.53 -1.84 4.60
CA PHE A 33 -6.43 -1.01 3.82
C PHE A 33 -6.73 0.32 4.51
N SER A 34 -6.83 1.37 3.70
CA SER A 34 -7.20 2.71 4.14
C SER A 34 -8.59 3.04 3.63
N ALA A 35 -9.53 3.34 4.53
CA ALA A 35 -10.87 3.78 4.16
C ALA A 35 -11.04 5.29 4.40
N LYS A 36 -11.89 5.91 3.60
CA LYS A 36 -12.29 7.31 3.80
C LYS A 36 -13.12 7.42 5.07
N GLY A 37 -12.67 8.24 6.01
CA GLY A 37 -13.41 8.57 7.21
C GLY A 37 -14.33 9.77 7.00
N ARG A 38 -14.88 10.28 8.10
CA ARG A 38 -15.77 11.45 8.07
C ARG A 38 -15.07 12.64 7.42
N VAL A 39 -15.83 13.43 6.67
CA VAL A 39 -15.32 14.69 6.09
C VAL A 39 -16.09 15.84 6.70
N ILE A 40 -15.39 16.72 7.40
CA ILE A 40 -15.98 17.93 7.98
C ILE A 40 -15.76 19.08 7.00
N LYS A 41 -16.82 19.79 6.66
CA LYS A 41 -16.75 20.98 5.82
C LYS A 41 -16.56 22.22 6.69
N GLY A 42 -15.60 23.05 6.31
CA GLY A 42 -15.37 24.37 6.86
C GLY A 42 -15.38 25.42 5.76
N VAL A 43 -15.21 26.68 6.16
CA VAL A 43 -15.17 27.82 5.24
C VAL A 43 -13.84 28.56 5.38
N ARG A 44 -13.16 28.78 4.27
CA ARG A 44 -11.96 29.63 4.17
C ARG A 44 -12.36 31.00 3.63
N ARG A 45 -11.96 32.04 4.34
CA ARG A 45 -12.12 33.42 3.87
C ARG A 45 -11.01 33.77 2.89
N HIS A 46 -11.37 34.36 1.76
CA HIS A 46 -10.48 34.90 0.75
C HIS A 46 -10.68 36.42 0.61
N ALA A 47 -9.72 37.10 -0.02
CA ALA A 47 -9.82 38.53 -0.30
C ALA A 47 -11.07 38.86 -1.14
N ARG A 48 -11.56 40.10 -1.01
CA ARG A 48 -12.78 40.60 -1.70
C ARG A 48 -14.07 39.86 -1.31
N GLY A 49 -14.19 39.43 -0.04
CA GLY A 49 -15.40 38.80 0.48
C GLY A 49 -15.70 37.40 -0.08
N ARG A 50 -14.74 36.77 -0.76
CA ARG A 50 -14.92 35.44 -1.34
C ARG A 50 -14.81 34.36 -0.27
N LEU A 51 -15.66 33.34 -0.34
CA LEU A 51 -15.65 32.19 0.56
C LEU A 51 -15.32 30.92 -0.23
N GLY A 52 -14.40 30.11 0.29
CA GLY A 52 -14.05 28.79 -0.27
C GLY A 52 -14.43 27.68 0.69
N GLU A 53 -14.88 26.54 0.18
CA GLU A 53 -15.14 25.33 0.99
C GLU A 53 -13.80 24.65 1.34
N VAL A 54 -13.57 24.38 2.62
CA VAL A 54 -12.46 23.55 3.10
C VAL A 54 -13.01 22.20 3.51
N ARG A 55 -12.33 21.12 3.12
CA ARG A 55 -12.71 19.76 3.51
C ARG A 55 -11.64 19.17 4.41
N TYR A 56 -11.96 19.02 5.70
CA TYR A 56 -11.15 18.28 6.65
C TYR A 56 -11.50 16.79 6.51
N THR A 57 -10.69 16.08 5.74
CA THR A 57 -10.87 14.64 5.47
C THR A 57 -10.11 13.82 6.50
N TYR A 58 -10.81 12.91 7.18
CA TYR A 58 -10.20 11.92 8.05
C TYR A 58 -10.11 10.56 7.33
N CYS A 59 -9.21 9.69 7.79
CA CYS A 59 -8.98 8.36 7.23
C CYS A 59 -9.01 7.33 8.35
N HIS A 60 -9.50 6.13 8.05
CA HIS A 60 -9.34 4.96 8.91
C HIS A 60 -8.29 4.05 8.31
N TYR A 61 -7.36 3.59 9.15
CA TYR A 61 -6.33 2.63 8.75
C TYR A 61 -6.59 1.31 9.44
N PHE A 62 -6.82 0.27 8.65
CA PHE A 62 -7.15 -1.06 9.14
C PHE A 62 -6.02 -2.03 8.79
N LEU A 63 -5.70 -2.88 9.77
CA LEU A 63 -4.65 -3.88 9.69
C LEU A 63 -5.22 -5.23 10.07
N LYS A 64 -5.12 -6.20 9.17
CA LYS A 64 -5.30 -7.61 9.49
C LYS A 64 -3.93 -8.25 9.58
N LEU A 65 -3.62 -8.77 10.76
CA LEU A 65 -2.36 -9.45 11.03
C LEU A 65 -2.60 -10.96 10.93
N GLU A 66 -1.69 -11.66 10.26
CA GLU A 66 -1.70 -13.12 10.21
C GLU A 66 -0.43 -13.63 10.88
N GLU A 67 -0.59 -14.66 11.70
CA GLU A 67 0.52 -15.34 12.38
C GLU A 67 1.23 -16.25 11.38
N GLY A 68 2.48 -15.95 11.05
CA GLY A 68 3.26 -16.74 10.12
C GLY A 68 4.46 -16.00 9.51
N LYS A 69 5.44 -16.77 9.04
CA LYS A 69 6.53 -16.23 8.22
C LYS A 69 5.92 -15.63 6.95
N PRO A 70 6.32 -14.40 6.54
CA PRO A 70 5.82 -13.81 5.33
C PRO A 70 6.09 -14.75 4.14
N PRO A 71 5.19 -14.81 3.15
CA PRO A 71 5.42 -15.55 1.92
C PRO A 71 6.78 -15.17 1.32
N LYS A 72 7.48 -16.16 0.74
CA LYS A 72 8.86 -15.99 0.22
C LYS A 72 9.01 -14.82 -0.75
N ASP A 73 7.94 -14.49 -1.47
CA ASP A 73 7.92 -13.48 -2.53
C ASP A 73 7.19 -12.18 -2.14
N PHE A 74 7.06 -11.87 -0.84
CA PHE A 74 6.29 -10.71 -0.36
C PHE A 74 6.70 -9.35 -0.97
N TYR A 75 7.98 -9.16 -1.30
CA TYR A 75 8.49 -7.93 -1.92
C TYR A 75 8.96 -8.11 -3.37
N LYS A 76 8.91 -9.34 -3.89
CA LYS A 76 9.33 -9.62 -5.26
C LYS A 76 8.08 -9.72 -6.10
N HIS A 77 7.87 -8.75 -6.99
CA HIS A 77 7.01 -8.99 -8.15
C HIS A 77 7.62 -10.19 -8.84
N ASN A 78 7.07 -11.40 -8.67
CA ASN A 78 7.61 -12.63 -9.23
C ASN A 78 7.71 -12.42 -10.75
N PRO A 79 8.89 -12.09 -11.29
CA PRO A 79 8.98 -11.72 -12.67
C PRO A 79 8.77 -13.01 -13.44
N LEU A 80 7.78 -13.04 -14.32
CA LEU A 80 7.54 -14.22 -15.14
C LEU A 80 8.83 -14.61 -15.84
N THR A 81 9.13 -15.90 -15.88
CA THR A 81 10.30 -16.38 -16.61
C THR A 81 10.16 -15.98 -18.09
N PRO A 82 11.26 -15.78 -18.83
CA PRO A 82 11.18 -15.42 -20.25
C PRO A 82 10.33 -16.39 -21.09
N GLN A 83 10.33 -17.69 -20.75
CA GLN A 83 9.47 -18.67 -21.40
C GLN A 83 7.98 -18.42 -21.12
N GLN A 84 7.62 -18.12 -19.87
CA GLN A 84 6.24 -17.82 -19.48
C GLN A 84 5.74 -16.52 -20.13
N GLN A 85 6.61 -15.52 -20.27
CA GLN A 85 6.28 -14.28 -20.98
C GLN A 85 5.99 -14.55 -22.46
N LEU A 86 6.78 -15.41 -23.11
CA LEU A 86 6.56 -15.82 -24.49
C LEU A 86 5.22 -16.57 -24.65
N GLU A 87 4.92 -17.50 -23.75
CA GLU A 87 3.68 -18.27 -23.78
C GLU A 87 2.44 -17.39 -23.62
N LEU A 88 2.45 -16.47 -22.65
CA LEU A 88 1.39 -15.46 -22.48
C LEU A 88 1.20 -14.61 -23.73
N TRP A 89 2.30 -14.20 -24.37
CA TRP A 89 2.25 -13.45 -25.61
C TRP A 89 1.63 -14.26 -26.75
N VAL A 90 2.04 -15.52 -26.92
CA VAL A 90 1.47 -16.44 -27.93
C VAL A 90 -0.02 -16.66 -27.68
N GLU A 91 -0.44 -16.88 -26.44
CA GLU A 91 -1.84 -16.99 -26.08
C GLU A 91 -2.63 -15.72 -26.40
N GLY A 92 -2.08 -14.55 -26.07
CA GLY A 92 -2.68 -13.25 -26.41
C GLY A 92 -2.88 -13.11 -27.92
N MET A 93 -1.89 -13.53 -28.71
CA MET A 93 -1.94 -13.52 -30.17
C MET A 93 -3.00 -14.46 -30.73
N ARG A 94 -3.18 -15.65 -30.14
CA ARG A 94 -4.22 -16.63 -30.51
C ARG A 94 -5.63 -16.17 -30.17
N LYS A 95 -5.79 -15.41 -29.08
CA LYS A 95 -7.09 -14.88 -28.62
C LYS A 95 -7.56 -13.66 -29.42
N ARG A 96 -6.74 -13.11 -30.34
CA ARG A 96 -7.14 -11.95 -31.16
C ARG A 96 -8.24 -12.35 -32.14
N LYS A 97 -9.35 -11.63 -32.08
CA LYS A 97 -10.43 -11.67 -33.07
C LYS A 97 -10.45 -10.36 -33.86
N ILE A 98 -11.00 -10.39 -35.08
CA ILE A 98 -11.23 -9.16 -35.85
C ILE A 98 -12.26 -8.33 -35.08
N THR A 99 -11.88 -7.11 -34.71
CA THR A 99 -12.79 -6.19 -34.02
C THR A 99 -13.83 -5.70 -35.03
N ASN A 100 -15.12 -5.80 -34.66
CA ASN A 100 -16.27 -5.34 -35.45
C ASN A 100 -16.64 -6.19 -36.70
N SER A 101 -16.22 -7.45 -36.75
CA SER A 101 -16.82 -8.46 -37.64
C SER A 101 -17.76 -9.37 -36.84
N PHE A 102 -18.96 -9.61 -37.37
CA PHE A 102 -19.90 -10.59 -36.82
C PHE A 102 -19.40 -12.02 -37.05
#